data_AF-A0A3M6WHU9-F1
#
_entry.id   AF-A0A3M6WHU9-F1
#
_cell.length_a   1.000
_cell.length_b   1.000
_cell.length_c   1.000
_cell.angle_alpha   90.00
_cell.angle_beta   90.00
_cell.angle_gamma   90.00
#
_symmetry.space_group_name_H-M   'P 1'
#
loop_
_entity.id
_entity.type
_entity.pdbx_description
1 polymer ?
#
loop_
_entity_poly.entity_id
_entity_poly.type
_entity_poly.pdbx_seq_one_letter_code
_entity_poly.pdbx_strand_id
1 'polypeptide(L)'
;MRLIKQSIEKKDGSGSATLLPEEPEDMWHAYNLIRPTDLLRASAVRKIINESASGARSNERVHTTLTIRVTKLDFDPQAAQLHVSGRVAEENKHVKLGSYHTLDLELQRNFTLEKAEGWDTIALDTLKEAINQDAKAQLWAVVMQEGLANICLITDHQTILRQRVEVNLPKKRAGSSDHDKAVQKFYQSTFDTLLRQIDLLDPKPLLLASPGFTASSFQQFIKNTAANGTNKQLQGLIPKITVAHSASGHLHSLAEVLASPAVTSKLSDTKFARETQLMDRFFEMMRKDDLRAWYGPREVEAAVERGAVGKGGGVLLISNSLFRSQEIATRKRWVK
;
A
#
# COMPACT_ATOMS: atom_id res chain seq x y z
N MET A 1 0.50 12.34 -1.93
CA MET A 1 1.83 12.91 -2.24
C MET A 1 1.63 14.31 -2.77
N ARG A 2 2.39 15.29 -2.31
CA ARG A 2 2.22 16.68 -2.77
C ARG A 2 3.14 16.98 -3.95
N LEU A 3 2.56 17.47 -5.05
CA LEU A 3 3.32 17.98 -6.19
C LEU A 3 3.84 19.38 -5.89
N ILE A 4 5.17 19.54 -5.89
CA ILE A 4 5.83 20.83 -5.63
C ILE A 4 6.07 21.59 -6.94
N LYS A 5 6.56 20.89 -7.95
CA LYS A 5 6.87 21.46 -9.26
C LYS A 5 6.66 20.41 -10.34
N GLN A 6 6.03 20.80 -11.45
CA GLN A 6 5.90 19.98 -12.64
C GLN A 6 6.43 20.76 -13.84
N SER A 7 7.40 20.18 -14.54
CA SER A 7 7.98 20.70 -15.77
C SER A 7 7.97 19.58 -16.80
N ILE A 8 6.78 19.16 -17.23
CA ILE A 8 6.59 18.09 -18.21
C ILE A 8 6.01 18.70 -19.49
N GLU A 9 6.74 18.57 -20.60
CA GLU A 9 6.29 19.04 -21.89
C GLU A 9 5.26 18.05 -22.49
N LYS A 10 4.08 18.56 -22.85
CA LYS A 10 2.97 17.72 -23.35
C LYS A 10 3.22 17.10 -24.73
N LYS A 11 4.18 17.61 -25.51
CA LYS A 11 4.45 17.15 -26.88
C LYS A 11 5.33 15.90 -26.89
N ASP A 12 6.43 15.92 -26.14
CA ASP A 12 7.42 14.85 -26.16
C ASP A 12 7.43 14.03 -24.86
N GLY A 13 6.66 14.46 -23.84
CA GLY A 13 6.67 13.83 -22.51
C GLY A 13 7.99 14.04 -21.76
N SER A 14 8.94 14.79 -22.29
CA SER A 14 10.19 15.13 -21.62
C SER A 14 9.93 16.02 -20.41
N GLY A 15 10.70 15.85 -19.35
CA GLY A 15 10.59 16.71 -18.18
C GLY A 15 10.74 16.04 -16.82
N SER A 16 10.54 16.85 -15.79
CA SER A 16 10.71 16.45 -14.40
C SER A 16 9.51 16.82 -13.52
N ALA A 17 9.31 16.02 -12.48
CA ALA A 17 8.34 16.29 -11.42
C ALA A 17 9.05 16.25 -10.06
N THR A 18 8.89 17.32 -9.28
CA THR A 18 9.35 17.39 -7.88
C THR A 18 8.19 17.08 -6.96
N LEU A 19 8.37 16.06 -6.13
CA LEU A 19 7.33 15.47 -5.31
C LEU A 19 7.78 15.46 -3.85
N LEU A 20 6.81 15.70 -2.95
CA LEU A 20 6.95 15.59 -1.51
C LEU A 20 6.06 14.46 -1.01
N PRO A 21 6.65 13.34 -0.55
CA PRO A 21 5.90 12.28 0.11
C PRO A 21 5.55 12.71 1.53
N GLU A 22 4.27 12.76 1.85
CA GLU A 22 3.77 13.21 3.15
C GLU A 22 3.38 12.03 4.03
N GLU A 23 2.85 10.97 3.42
CA GLU A 23 2.34 9.78 4.09
C GLU A 23 3.09 8.50 3.68
N PRO A 24 3.09 7.45 4.52
CA PRO A 24 3.66 6.15 4.19
C PRO A 24 3.23 5.56 2.84
N GLU A 25 1.96 5.75 2.45
CA GLU A 25 1.43 5.27 1.17
C GLU A 25 2.05 6.00 -0.03
N ASP A 26 2.48 7.24 0.14
CA ASP A 26 3.17 7.98 -0.91
C ASP A 26 4.49 7.29 -1.31
N MET A 27 5.14 6.57 -0.39
CA MET A 27 6.33 5.78 -0.71
C MET A 27 6.03 4.60 -1.64
N TRP A 28 4.86 3.99 -1.50
CA TRP A 28 4.38 2.98 -2.45
C TRP A 28 4.12 3.58 -3.83
N HIS A 29 3.49 4.76 -3.87
CA HIS A 29 3.30 5.49 -5.13
C HIS A 29 4.64 5.87 -5.76
N ALA A 30 5.61 6.34 -4.98
CA ALA A 30 6.96 6.65 -5.45
C ALA A 30 7.66 5.38 -5.98
N TYR A 31 7.51 4.24 -5.29
CA TYR A 31 8.05 2.96 -5.74
C TYR A 31 7.47 2.51 -7.08
N ASN A 32 6.16 2.71 -7.30
CA ASN A 32 5.52 2.40 -8.58
C ASN A 32 5.86 3.41 -9.67
N LEU A 33 6.07 4.67 -9.28
CA LEU A 33 6.41 5.73 -10.21
C LEU A 33 7.85 5.61 -10.68
N ILE A 34 8.83 5.38 -9.82
CA ILE A 34 10.25 5.34 -10.18
C ILE A 34 10.58 4.02 -10.90
N ARG A 35 11.31 4.11 -12.02
CA ARG A 35 11.72 2.95 -12.82
C ARG A 35 13.25 2.87 -12.92
N PRO A 36 13.82 1.68 -13.15
CA PRO A 36 15.22 1.57 -13.58
C PRO A 36 15.46 2.44 -14.80
N THR A 37 16.67 3.01 -14.91
CA THR A 37 17.13 3.99 -15.90
C THR A 37 16.66 5.42 -15.72
N ASP A 38 15.62 5.68 -14.91
CA ASP A 38 15.18 7.04 -14.59
C ASP A 38 16.29 7.84 -13.85
N LEU A 39 16.22 9.15 -13.95
CA LEU A 39 17.06 10.06 -13.18
C LEU A 39 16.31 10.52 -11.93
N LEU A 40 16.92 10.28 -10.77
CA LEU A 40 16.37 10.66 -9.48
C LEU A 40 17.34 11.62 -8.78
N ARG A 41 16.84 12.80 -8.43
CA ARG A 41 17.58 13.80 -7.63
C ARG A 41 16.95 13.89 -6.24
N ALA A 42 17.72 13.58 -5.20
CA ALA A 42 17.29 13.73 -3.81
C ALA A 42 18.45 14.10 -2.89
N SER A 43 18.13 14.52 -1.67
CA SER A 43 19.12 14.75 -0.62
C SER A 43 19.68 13.43 -0.10
N ALA A 44 20.98 13.38 0.10
CA ALA A 44 21.68 12.23 0.69
C ALA A 44 22.73 12.68 1.69
N VAL A 45 23.06 11.79 2.62
CA VAL A 45 24.13 11.99 3.58
C VAL A 45 25.31 11.13 3.17
N ARG A 46 26.46 11.74 2.93
CA ARG A 46 27.68 11.02 2.57
C ARG A 46 28.75 11.22 3.62
N LYS A 47 29.35 10.11 4.04
CA LYS A 47 30.60 10.13 4.80
C LYS A 47 31.76 10.38 3.83
N ILE A 48 32.45 11.48 4.03
CA ILE A 48 33.66 11.84 3.31
C ILE A 48 34.85 11.53 4.22
N ILE A 49 35.83 10.84 3.65
CA ILE A 49 37.10 10.57 4.32
C ILE A 49 38.11 11.51 3.67
N ASN A 50 38.55 12.50 4.42
CA ASN A 50 39.61 13.41 4.01
C ASN A 50 40.93 12.90 4.60
N GLU A 51 41.95 12.76 3.75
CA GLU A 51 43.30 12.37 4.18
C GLU A 51 44.19 13.61 4.06
N SER A 52 44.73 14.07 5.18
CA SER A 52 45.66 15.21 5.19
C SER A 52 47.02 14.80 4.62
N ALA A 53 47.82 15.79 4.20
CA ALA A 53 49.21 15.54 3.76
C ALA A 53 50.10 14.91 4.85
N SER A 54 49.68 14.98 6.12
CA SER A 54 50.32 14.32 7.26
C SER A 54 49.84 12.88 7.53
N GLY A 55 48.95 12.33 6.70
CA GLY A 55 48.40 10.99 6.84
C GLY A 55 47.27 10.85 7.88
N ALA A 56 46.81 11.95 8.48
CA ALA A 56 45.67 11.93 9.40
C ALA A 56 44.36 11.84 8.62
N ARG A 57 43.51 10.87 8.97
CA ARG A 57 42.19 10.68 8.36
C ARG A 57 41.12 11.37 9.21
N SER A 58 40.43 12.35 8.64
CA SER A 58 39.23 12.94 9.23
C SER A 58 37.98 12.43 8.51
N ASN A 59 36.95 12.17 9.31
CA ASN A 59 35.66 11.69 8.83
C ASN A 59 34.64 12.81 9.01
N GLU A 60 34.03 13.26 7.91
CA GLU A 60 32.97 14.26 7.94
C GLU A 60 31.71 13.72 7.27
N ARG A 61 30.54 14.02 7.83
CA ARG A 61 29.25 13.67 7.22
C ARG A 61 28.65 14.91 6.57
N VAL A 62 28.58 14.92 5.25
CA VAL A 62 28.09 16.06 4.48
C VAL A 62 26.73 15.73 3.88
N HIS A 63 25.77 16.65 4.03
CA HIS A 63 24.50 16.59 3.33
C HIS A 63 24.69 17.15 1.92
N THR A 64 24.26 16.40 0.91
CA THR A 64 24.46 16.78 -0.48
C THR A 64 23.30 16.26 -1.33
N THR A 65 22.87 17.05 -2.30
CA THR A 65 21.88 16.59 -3.29
C THR A 65 22.59 15.84 -4.40
N LEU A 66 22.19 14.59 -4.64
CA LEU A 66 22.79 13.74 -5.66
C LEU A 66 21.73 13.39 -6.70
N THR A 67 22.16 13.40 -7.96
CA THR A 67 21.37 12.91 -9.10
C THR A 67 21.93 11.54 -9.49
N ILE A 68 21.12 10.50 -9.36
CA ILE A 68 21.49 9.13 -9.72
C ILE A 68 20.64 8.65 -10.90
N ARG A 69 21.24 7.82 -11.74
CA ARG A 69 20.53 6.95 -12.66
C ARG A 69 20.15 5.67 -11.93
N VAL A 70 18.86 5.44 -11.77
CA VAL A 70 18.31 4.34 -10.97
C VAL A 70 18.68 3.00 -11.59
N THR A 71 19.21 2.09 -10.78
CA THR A 71 19.50 0.70 -11.16
C THR A 71 18.58 -0.28 -10.45
N LYS A 72 18.31 -0.07 -9.16
CA LYS A 72 17.52 -0.97 -8.32
C LYS A 72 16.69 -0.17 -7.31
N LEU A 73 15.50 -0.67 -7.01
CA LEU A 73 14.57 -0.12 -6.04
C LEU A 73 14.25 -1.21 -5.01
N ASP A 74 14.42 -0.90 -3.74
CA ASP A 74 14.05 -1.78 -2.62
C ASP A 74 13.06 -1.00 -1.72
N PHE A 75 11.83 -1.51 -1.60
CA PHE A 75 10.77 -0.90 -0.81
C PHE A 75 10.46 -1.76 0.41
N ASP A 76 10.46 -1.14 1.59
CA ASP A 76 10.01 -1.77 2.83
C ASP A 76 8.60 -1.26 3.20
N PRO A 77 7.54 -2.10 3.10
CA PRO A 77 6.18 -1.73 3.46
C PRO A 77 5.97 -1.42 4.95
N GLN A 78 6.76 -2.00 5.85
CA GLN A 78 6.59 -1.80 7.29
C GLN A 78 7.24 -0.50 7.75
N ALA A 79 8.45 -0.22 7.26
CA ALA A 79 9.16 1.02 7.56
C ALA A 79 8.67 2.21 6.70
N ALA A 80 7.93 1.93 5.62
CA ALA A 80 7.57 2.89 4.60
C ALA A 80 8.79 3.68 4.08
N GLN A 81 9.87 2.94 3.81
CA GLN A 81 11.12 3.48 3.31
C GLN A 81 11.40 2.92 1.92
N LEU A 82 11.92 3.78 1.04
CA LEU A 82 12.26 3.42 -0.33
C LEU A 82 13.75 3.70 -0.56
N HIS A 83 14.51 2.62 -0.71
CA HIS A 83 15.93 2.66 -1.04
C HIS A 83 16.12 2.59 -2.55
N VAL A 84 16.73 3.62 -3.12
CA VAL A 84 16.95 3.73 -4.56
C VAL A 84 18.44 3.68 -4.85
N SER A 85 18.91 2.53 -5.33
CA SER A 85 20.30 2.34 -5.72
C SER A 85 20.51 2.75 -7.17
N GLY A 86 21.61 3.44 -7.44
CA GLY A 86 21.94 3.91 -8.78
C GLY A 86 23.38 4.39 -8.93
N ARG A 87 23.71 4.84 -10.14
CA ARG A 87 25.01 5.47 -10.45
C ARG A 87 24.84 6.97 -10.52
N VAL A 88 25.75 7.73 -9.94
CA VAL A 88 25.73 9.20 -9.99
C VAL A 88 25.87 9.68 -11.44
N ALA A 89 24.88 10.44 -11.89
CA ALA A 89 24.74 10.90 -13.27
C ALA A 89 25.18 12.36 -13.48
N GLU A 90 25.27 13.15 -12.40
CA GLU A 90 25.75 14.53 -12.43
C GLU A 90 26.99 14.68 -11.54
N GLU A 91 27.92 15.52 -11.97
CA GLU A 91 29.12 15.81 -11.19
C GLU A 91 28.76 16.52 -9.88
N ASN A 92 29.37 16.07 -8.79
CA ASN A 92 29.21 16.68 -7.49
C ASN A 92 30.58 16.85 -6.83
N LYS A 93 30.77 17.96 -6.10
CA LYS A 93 32.03 18.30 -5.41
C LYS A 93 32.54 17.17 -4.52
N HIS A 94 31.64 16.37 -3.96
CA HIS A 94 31.96 15.31 -3.00
C HIS A 94 31.86 13.90 -3.57
N VAL A 95 31.40 13.75 -4.82
CA VAL A 95 31.09 12.44 -5.40
C VAL A 95 31.54 12.36 -6.85
N LYS A 96 32.38 11.36 -7.13
CA LYS A 96 32.83 11.05 -8.49
C LYS A 96 31.65 10.62 -9.37
N LEU A 97 31.62 11.14 -10.59
CA LEU A 97 30.68 10.72 -11.63
C LEU A 97 30.75 9.20 -11.84
N GLY A 98 29.59 8.56 -12.01
CA GLY A 98 29.49 7.12 -12.24
C GLY A 98 29.65 6.24 -10.99
N SER A 99 29.99 6.79 -9.83
CA SER A 99 30.05 6.01 -8.59
C SER A 99 28.66 5.55 -8.15
N TYR A 100 28.60 4.39 -7.51
CA TYR A 100 27.36 3.86 -6.97
C TYR A 100 26.97 4.57 -5.67
N HIS A 101 25.68 4.86 -5.55
CA HIS A 101 25.10 5.39 -4.33
C HIS A 101 23.65 4.92 -4.18
N THR A 102 23.20 4.85 -2.94
CA THR A 102 21.81 4.53 -2.60
C THR A 102 21.20 5.77 -1.97
N LEU A 103 20.12 6.27 -2.58
CA LEU A 103 19.31 7.35 -2.04
C LEU A 103 18.20 6.75 -1.20
N ASP A 104 18.16 7.12 0.07
CA ASP A 104 17.08 6.77 0.99
C ASP A 104 16.03 7.87 0.91
N LEU A 105 14.89 7.55 0.29
CA LEU A 105 13.76 8.47 0.24
C LEU A 105 13.02 8.44 1.59
N GLU A 106 12.93 9.60 2.20
CA GLU A 106 12.27 9.82 3.48
C GLU A 106 10.97 10.60 3.30
N LEU A 107 10.04 10.44 4.24
CA LEU A 107 8.86 11.29 4.34
C LEU A 107 9.27 12.75 4.59
N GLN A 108 8.46 13.68 4.11
CA GLN A 108 8.65 15.12 4.26
C GLN A 108 9.93 15.67 3.61
N ARG A 109 10.56 14.92 2.69
CA ARG A 109 11.68 15.40 1.87
C ARG A 109 11.38 15.34 0.38
N ASN A 110 11.70 16.43 -0.33
CA ASN A 110 11.50 16.51 -1.77
C ASN A 110 12.45 15.57 -2.51
N PHE A 111 11.93 14.88 -3.52
CA PHE A 111 12.73 14.28 -4.57
C PHE A 111 12.24 14.76 -5.94
N THR A 112 13.15 14.83 -6.90
CA THR A 112 12.82 15.16 -8.29
C THR A 112 13.07 13.96 -9.16
N LEU A 113 12.04 13.55 -9.88
CA LEU A 113 12.07 12.44 -10.81
C LEU A 113 12.03 12.95 -12.25
N GLU A 114 12.91 12.41 -13.07
CA GLU A 114 12.96 12.61 -14.51
C GLU A 114 12.96 11.25 -15.20
N LYS A 115 12.08 11.11 -16.18
CA LYS A 115 11.86 9.85 -16.91
C LYS A 115 12.80 9.76 -18.10
N ALA A 116 13.58 8.68 -18.17
CA ALA A 116 14.57 8.51 -19.24
C ALA A 116 13.95 8.44 -20.65
N GLU A 117 12.77 7.84 -20.76
CA GLU A 117 12.01 7.72 -22.02
C GLU A 117 10.86 8.74 -22.12
N GLY A 118 10.80 9.71 -21.21
CA GLY A 118 9.67 10.62 -21.05
C GLY A 118 8.51 10.04 -20.23
N TRP A 119 7.56 10.92 -19.91
CA TRP A 119 6.36 10.64 -19.14
C TRP A 119 5.28 10.04 -20.05
N ASP A 120 5.06 8.72 -19.92
CA ASP A 120 3.96 8.03 -20.59
C ASP A 120 2.61 8.33 -19.92
N THR A 121 1.50 8.01 -20.61
CA THR A 121 0.14 8.22 -20.10
C THR A 121 -0.07 7.52 -18.76
N ILE A 122 0.46 6.30 -18.61
CA ILE A 122 0.38 5.52 -17.37
C ILE A 122 1.13 6.19 -16.23
N ALA A 123 2.35 6.71 -16.45
CA ALA A 123 3.10 7.43 -15.43
C ALA A 123 2.43 8.75 -15.06
N LEU A 124 1.82 9.44 -16.01
CA LEU A 124 1.02 10.64 -15.73
C LEU A 124 -0.24 10.32 -14.91
N ASP A 125 -0.93 9.23 -15.22
CA ASP A 125 -2.11 8.81 -14.45
C ASP A 125 -1.72 8.29 -13.06
N THR A 126 -0.62 7.53 -12.96
CA THR A 126 -0.03 7.14 -11.66
C THR A 126 0.39 8.36 -10.84
N LEU A 127 0.93 9.39 -11.49
CA LEU A 127 1.29 10.65 -10.85
C LEU A 127 0.05 11.40 -10.34
N LYS A 128 -1.01 11.50 -11.17
CA LYS A 128 -2.28 12.13 -10.75
C LYS A 128 -2.90 11.38 -9.58
N GLU A 129 -2.90 10.05 -9.63
CA GLU A 129 -3.40 9.21 -8.54
C GLU A 129 -2.60 9.43 -7.25
N ALA A 130 -1.27 9.48 -7.35
CA ALA A 130 -0.41 9.78 -6.20
C ALA A 130 -0.64 11.18 -5.59
N ILE A 131 -1.10 12.15 -6.39
CA ILE A 131 -1.36 13.52 -5.96
C ILE A 131 -2.74 13.68 -5.31
N ASN A 132 -3.71 12.83 -5.67
CA ASN A 132 -5.07 12.97 -5.20
C ASN A 132 -5.18 12.68 -3.69
N GLN A 133 -5.28 13.73 -2.88
CA GLN A 133 -5.41 13.63 -1.42
C GLN A 133 -6.84 13.28 -0.97
N ASP A 134 -7.85 13.61 -1.77
CA ASP A 134 -9.27 13.43 -1.42
C ASP A 134 -9.74 11.97 -1.53
N ALA A 135 -8.99 11.13 -2.24
CA ALA A 135 -9.37 9.76 -2.57
C ALA A 135 -8.87 8.69 -1.59
N LYS A 136 -8.25 9.07 -0.47
CA LYS A 136 -7.57 8.11 0.42
C LYS A 136 -8.53 7.47 1.41
N ALA A 137 -9.22 6.42 0.98
CA ALA A 137 -10.08 5.65 1.88
C ALA A 137 -9.21 4.73 2.75
N GLN A 138 -9.17 5.00 4.06
CA GLN A 138 -8.47 4.17 5.03
C GLN A 138 -9.50 3.43 5.92
N LEU A 139 -9.43 2.10 5.91
CA LEU A 139 -10.28 1.20 6.67
C LEU A 139 -9.43 0.41 7.66
N TRP A 140 -9.82 0.37 8.92
CA TRP A 140 -9.24 -0.57 9.87
C TRP A 140 -9.94 -1.92 9.76
N ALA A 141 -9.18 -3.01 9.78
CA ALA A 141 -9.73 -4.36 9.84
C ALA A 141 -9.04 -5.18 10.92
N VAL A 142 -9.85 -5.90 11.69
CA VAL A 142 -9.38 -6.86 12.69
C VAL A 142 -9.91 -8.22 12.30
N VAL A 143 -9.01 -9.07 11.79
CA VAL A 143 -9.31 -10.46 11.50
C VAL A 143 -8.93 -11.28 12.71
N MET A 144 -9.88 -12.01 13.28
CA MET A 144 -9.68 -12.72 14.53
C MET A 144 -10.21 -14.15 14.49
N GLN A 145 -9.58 -15.00 15.30
CA GLN A 145 -9.95 -16.37 15.61
C GLN A 145 -9.68 -16.58 17.11
N GLU A 146 -10.18 -17.67 17.68
CA GLU A 146 -9.84 -18.05 19.06
C GLU A 146 -8.31 -18.09 19.25
N GLY A 147 -7.78 -17.12 20.00
CA GLY A 147 -6.36 -17.02 20.37
C GLY A 147 -5.48 -16.27 19.37
N LEU A 148 -6.03 -15.74 18.28
CA LEU A 148 -5.25 -15.00 17.28
C LEU A 148 -6.06 -13.81 16.74
N ALA A 149 -5.46 -12.62 16.74
CA ALA A 149 -6.02 -11.43 16.13
C ALA A 149 -4.95 -10.68 15.33
N ASN A 150 -5.29 -10.34 14.08
CA ASN A 150 -4.48 -9.55 13.17
C ASN A 150 -5.14 -8.20 12.97
N ILE A 151 -4.47 -7.13 13.42
CA ILE A 151 -4.92 -5.75 13.25
C ILE A 151 -4.24 -5.19 12.01
N CYS A 152 -5.05 -4.82 11.02
CA CYS A 152 -4.62 -4.40 9.71
C CYS A 152 -5.18 -3.01 9.39
N LEU A 153 -4.37 -2.19 8.73
CA LEU A 153 -4.82 -0.98 8.07
C LEU A 153 -4.93 -1.29 6.58
N ILE A 154 -6.13 -1.16 6.03
CA ILE A 154 -6.39 -1.30 4.60
C ILE A 154 -6.42 0.11 4.04
N THR A 155 -5.48 0.40 3.15
CA THR A 155 -5.50 1.57 2.27
C THR A 155 -5.95 1.13 0.88
N ASP A 156 -6.13 2.07 -0.05
CA ASP A 156 -6.57 1.76 -1.42
C ASP A 156 -5.59 0.84 -2.17
N HIS A 157 -4.32 0.83 -1.79
CA HIS A 157 -3.28 0.08 -2.49
C HIS A 157 -2.58 -1.00 -1.66
N GLN A 158 -2.70 -0.95 -0.33
CA GLN A 158 -1.97 -1.87 0.54
C GLN A 158 -2.81 -2.30 1.75
N THR A 159 -2.67 -3.57 2.11
CA THR A 159 -3.08 -4.07 3.42
C THR A 159 -1.84 -4.18 4.31
N ILE A 160 -1.73 -3.29 5.29
CA ILE A 160 -0.58 -3.24 6.20
C ILE A 160 -0.97 -3.93 7.50
N LEU A 161 -0.31 -5.05 7.81
CA LEU A 161 -0.41 -5.66 9.14
C LEU A 161 0.31 -4.78 10.15
N ARG A 162 -0.43 -4.16 11.08
CA ARG A 162 0.14 -3.29 12.11
C ARG A 162 0.61 -4.09 13.32
N GLN A 163 -0.21 -5.03 13.76
CA GLN A 163 0.11 -5.85 14.92
C GLN A 163 -0.59 -7.20 14.84
N ARG A 164 0.14 -8.24 15.25
CA ARG A 164 -0.38 -9.57 15.54
C ARG A 164 -0.46 -9.77 17.05
N VAL A 165 -1.62 -10.21 17.52
CA VAL A 165 -1.87 -10.58 18.92
C VAL A 165 -2.16 -12.08 18.93
N GLU A 166 -1.35 -12.84 19.65
CA GLU A 166 -1.48 -14.29 19.75
C GLU A 166 -1.45 -14.70 21.22
N VAL A 167 -2.47 -15.44 21.64
CA VAL A 167 -2.66 -15.92 23.01
C VAL A 167 -3.06 -17.38 22.95
N ASN A 168 -2.32 -18.23 23.65
CA ASN A 168 -2.66 -19.64 23.73
C ASN A 168 -3.89 -19.83 24.64
N LEU A 169 -5.04 -20.17 24.04
CA LEU A 169 -6.27 -20.40 24.79
C LEU A 169 -6.35 -21.86 25.28
N PRO A 170 -6.60 -22.10 26.58
CA PRO A 170 -6.79 -23.45 27.08
C PRO A 170 -8.08 -24.06 26.52
N LYS A 171 -8.08 -25.37 26.24
CA LYS A 171 -9.28 -26.07 25.78
C LYS A 171 -10.39 -26.04 26.84
N LYS A 172 -11.65 -25.89 26.42
CA LYS A 172 -12.81 -25.96 27.30
C LYS A 172 -12.83 -27.32 28.02
N ARG A 173 -12.81 -27.29 29.35
CA ARG A 173 -13.00 -28.46 30.22
C ARG A 173 -14.24 -28.23 31.07
N ALA A 174 -15.05 -29.27 31.26
CA ALA A 174 -16.24 -29.19 32.10
C ALA A 174 -15.84 -28.76 33.53
N GLY A 175 -16.46 -27.69 34.04
CA GLY A 175 -16.24 -27.16 35.40
C GLY A 175 -15.11 -26.13 35.56
N SER A 176 -14.37 -25.78 34.51
CA SER A 176 -13.33 -24.73 34.57
C SER A 176 -13.82 -23.42 33.93
N SER A 177 -13.65 -22.30 34.66
CA SER A 177 -13.86 -20.93 34.16
C SER A 177 -12.59 -20.31 33.56
N ASP A 178 -11.50 -21.07 33.48
CA ASP A 178 -10.20 -20.56 33.07
C ASP A 178 -10.18 -20.19 31.59
N HIS A 179 -10.97 -20.89 30.77
CA HIS A 179 -11.16 -20.56 29.36
C HIS A 179 -11.81 -19.19 29.18
N ASP A 180 -12.92 -18.92 29.89
CA ASP A 180 -13.64 -17.65 29.75
C ASP A 180 -12.78 -16.46 30.24
N LYS A 181 -12.01 -16.65 31.32
CA LYS A 181 -11.03 -15.65 31.80
C LYS A 181 -9.93 -15.41 30.77
N ALA A 182 -9.44 -16.46 30.11
CA ALA A 182 -8.41 -16.33 29.07
C ALA A 182 -8.94 -15.59 27.83
N VAL A 183 -10.19 -15.87 27.43
CA VAL A 183 -10.87 -15.17 26.33
C VAL A 183 -11.08 -13.69 26.65
N GLN A 184 -11.51 -13.35 27.87
CA GLN A 184 -11.63 -11.94 28.28
C GLN A 184 -10.28 -11.21 28.26
N LYS A 185 -9.20 -11.86 28.74
CA LYS A 185 -7.84 -11.30 28.64
C LYS A 185 -7.39 -11.09 27.20
N PHE A 186 -7.73 -12.03 26.30
CA PHE A 186 -7.45 -11.91 24.87
C PHE A 186 -8.19 -10.71 24.25
N TYR A 187 -9.48 -10.52 24.56
CA TYR A 187 -10.23 -9.35 24.09
C TYR A 187 -9.68 -8.04 24.66
N GLN A 188 -9.33 -7.99 25.94
CA GLN A 188 -8.71 -6.81 26.53
C GLN A 188 -7.39 -6.46 25.84
N SER A 189 -6.50 -7.43 25.67
CA SER A 189 -5.21 -7.23 24.99
C SER A 189 -5.36 -6.78 23.53
N THR A 190 -6.33 -7.35 22.82
CA THR A 190 -6.64 -6.97 21.44
C THR A 190 -7.18 -5.55 21.38
N PHE A 191 -8.07 -5.17 22.30
CA PHE A 191 -8.63 -3.84 22.40
C PHE A 191 -7.57 -2.78 22.74
N ASP A 192 -6.73 -3.02 23.74
CA ASP A 192 -5.65 -2.10 24.12
C ASP A 192 -4.63 -1.92 22.99
N THR A 193 -4.40 -2.96 22.21
CA THR A 193 -3.54 -2.90 21.03
C THR A 193 -4.19 -2.10 19.91
N LEU A 194 -5.50 -2.26 19.70
CA LEU A 194 -6.26 -1.49 18.72
C LEU A 194 -6.26 0.01 19.06
N LEU A 195 -6.48 0.38 20.33
CA LEU A 195 -6.47 1.77 20.78
C LEU A 195 -5.12 2.47 20.65
N ARG A 196 -4.01 1.73 20.70
CA ARG A 196 -2.68 2.28 20.45
C ARG A 196 -2.44 2.61 18.98
N GLN A 197 -3.21 2.02 18.06
CA GLN A 197 -3.01 2.14 16.62
C GLN A 197 -4.04 3.08 15.96
N ILE A 198 -5.26 3.15 16.51
CA ILE A 198 -6.34 4.00 16.00
C ILE A 198 -6.24 5.39 16.62
N ASP A 199 -6.29 6.43 15.77
CA ASP A 199 -6.57 7.79 16.24
C ASP A 199 -8.07 7.95 16.47
N LEU A 200 -8.45 8.27 17.71
CA LEU A 200 -9.84 8.44 18.13
C LEU A 200 -10.39 9.85 17.80
N LEU A 201 -9.55 10.78 17.32
CA LEU A 201 -9.97 12.11 16.89
C LEU A 201 -10.69 12.08 15.54
N ASP A 202 -10.21 11.25 14.61
CA ASP A 202 -10.87 10.97 13.33
C ASP A 202 -11.14 9.45 13.19
N PRO A 203 -12.26 8.95 13.74
CA PRO A 203 -12.53 7.52 13.78
C PRO A 203 -12.86 7.02 12.37
N LYS A 204 -11.88 6.37 11.74
CA LYS A 204 -12.05 5.63 10.49
C LYS A 204 -12.95 4.41 10.70
N PRO A 205 -13.63 3.91 9.64
CA PRO A 205 -14.45 2.71 9.75
C PRO A 205 -13.63 1.51 10.25
N LEU A 206 -14.27 0.61 11.00
CA LEU A 206 -13.65 -0.58 11.58
C LEU A 206 -14.39 -1.83 11.14
N LEU A 207 -13.70 -2.73 10.46
CA LEU A 207 -14.19 -4.04 10.05
C LEU A 207 -13.72 -5.09 11.06
N LEU A 208 -14.65 -5.87 11.61
CA LEU A 208 -14.35 -7.03 12.45
C LEU A 208 -14.72 -8.29 11.69
N ALA A 209 -13.77 -9.19 11.52
CA ALA A 209 -13.95 -10.43 10.77
C ALA A 209 -13.53 -11.64 11.60
N SER A 210 -14.36 -12.67 11.65
CA SER A 210 -14.01 -13.93 12.32
C SER A 210 -14.77 -15.13 11.78
N PRO A 211 -14.23 -16.36 11.93
CA PRO A 211 -15.04 -17.57 11.85
C PRO A 211 -15.95 -17.67 13.08
N GLY A 212 -17.23 -17.91 12.85
CA GLY A 212 -18.23 -18.04 13.92
C GLY A 212 -18.56 -16.71 14.61
N PHE A 213 -18.63 -16.73 15.95
CA PHE A 213 -19.22 -15.65 16.75
C PHE A 213 -18.19 -14.72 17.42
N THR A 214 -16.89 -14.98 17.28
CA THR A 214 -15.82 -14.26 18.00
C THR A 214 -15.85 -12.74 17.74
N ALA A 215 -16.02 -12.30 16.48
CA ALA A 215 -16.13 -10.89 16.13
C ALA A 215 -17.38 -10.22 16.73
N SER A 216 -18.50 -10.94 16.79
CA SER A 216 -19.74 -10.44 17.42
C SER A 216 -19.56 -10.29 18.93
N SER A 217 -18.95 -11.28 19.59
CA SER A 217 -18.62 -11.22 21.02
C SER A 217 -17.61 -10.10 21.33
N PHE A 218 -16.61 -9.90 20.46
CA PHE A 218 -15.66 -8.81 20.61
C PHE A 218 -16.32 -7.43 20.40
N GLN A 219 -17.24 -7.30 19.44
CA GLN A 219 -18.04 -6.09 19.27
C GLN A 219 -18.86 -5.77 20.53
N GLN A 220 -19.49 -6.78 21.14
CA GLN A 220 -20.21 -6.63 22.41
C GLN A 220 -19.28 -6.21 23.55
N PHE A 221 -18.08 -6.79 23.62
CA PHE A 221 -17.05 -6.39 24.57
C PHE A 221 -16.68 -4.91 24.41
N ILE A 222 -16.43 -4.44 23.18
CA ILE A 222 -16.16 -3.02 22.90
C ILE A 222 -17.33 -2.14 23.35
N LYS A 223 -18.58 -2.53 23.05
CA LYS A 223 -19.78 -1.78 23.45
C LYS A 223 -19.90 -1.66 24.97
N ASN A 224 -19.66 -2.75 25.70
CA ASN A 224 -19.72 -2.76 27.17
C ASN A 224 -18.60 -1.89 27.77
N THR A 225 -17.38 -1.98 27.24
CA THR A 225 -16.25 -1.15 27.68
C THR A 225 -16.47 0.33 27.38
N ALA A 226 -17.10 0.66 26.24
CA ALA A 226 -17.46 2.03 25.89
C ALA A 226 -18.65 2.59 26.70
N ALA A 227 -19.52 1.73 27.22
CA ALA A 227 -20.61 2.12 28.14
C ALA A 227 -20.09 2.37 29.56
N ASN A 228 -19.10 1.59 30.00
CA ASN A 228 -18.50 1.70 31.32
C ASN A 228 -17.38 2.77 31.40
N GLY A 229 -16.73 3.07 30.27
CA GLY A 229 -15.66 4.05 30.17
C GLY A 229 -16.16 5.47 29.91
N THR A 230 -15.49 6.47 30.48
CA THR A 230 -15.78 7.90 30.31
C THR A 230 -15.38 8.47 28.93
N ASN A 231 -14.82 7.65 28.04
CA ASN A 231 -14.26 8.07 26.75
C ASN A 231 -15.37 8.24 25.69
N LYS A 232 -15.92 9.45 25.59
CA LYS A 232 -16.91 9.84 24.56
C LYS A 232 -16.46 9.51 23.13
N GLN A 233 -15.15 9.50 22.86
CA GLN A 233 -14.60 9.20 21.54
C GLN A 233 -14.80 7.72 21.11
N LEU A 234 -14.83 6.78 22.06
CA LEU A 234 -15.12 5.37 21.76
C LEU A 234 -16.57 5.17 21.30
N GLN A 235 -17.50 5.95 21.84
CA GLN A 235 -18.91 5.87 21.43
C GLN A 235 -19.10 6.28 19.97
N GLY A 236 -18.28 7.22 19.47
CA GLY A 236 -18.26 7.60 18.06
C GLY A 236 -17.77 6.50 17.10
N LEU A 237 -16.97 5.54 17.59
CA LEU A 237 -16.48 4.41 16.79
C LEU A 237 -17.53 3.33 16.60
N ILE A 238 -18.37 3.05 17.61
CA ILE A 238 -19.37 1.97 17.62
C ILE A 238 -20.25 1.92 16.36
N PRO A 239 -20.88 3.02 15.87
CA PRO A 239 -21.72 2.97 14.67
C PRO A 239 -20.92 2.67 13.40
N LYS A 240 -19.61 2.93 13.40
CA LYS A 240 -18.71 2.67 12.27
C LYS A 240 -18.13 1.25 12.28
N ILE A 241 -18.48 0.42 13.27
CA ILE A 241 -18.05 -0.98 13.34
C ILE A 241 -18.96 -1.85 12.47
N THR A 242 -18.38 -2.54 11.50
CA THR A 242 -19.06 -3.55 10.69
C THR A 242 -18.51 -4.93 11.02
N VAL A 243 -19.39 -5.88 11.31
CA VAL A 243 -19.03 -7.28 11.56
C VAL A 243 -19.27 -8.06 10.28
N ALA A 244 -18.31 -8.90 9.92
CA ALA A 244 -18.38 -9.78 8.76
C ALA A 244 -17.88 -11.19 9.10
N HIS A 245 -18.34 -12.16 8.32
CA HIS A 245 -17.90 -13.54 8.45
C HIS A 245 -16.58 -13.75 7.71
N SER A 246 -15.64 -14.48 8.30
CA SER A 246 -14.41 -14.94 7.62
C SER A 246 -14.22 -16.44 7.80
N ALA A 247 -13.62 -17.13 6.83
CA ALA A 247 -13.30 -18.54 6.96
C ALA A 247 -12.18 -18.81 7.99
N SER A 248 -11.24 -17.87 8.17
CA SER A 248 -10.12 -17.99 9.11
C SER A 248 -9.76 -16.67 9.79
N GLY A 249 -8.91 -16.73 10.82
CA GLY A 249 -8.32 -15.58 11.51
C GLY A 249 -7.11 -14.95 10.78
N HIS A 250 -6.72 -15.46 9.62
CA HIS A 250 -5.49 -15.07 8.93
C HIS A 250 -5.72 -13.98 7.86
N LEU A 251 -4.64 -13.30 7.46
CA LEU A 251 -4.64 -12.22 6.48
C LEU A 251 -5.28 -12.61 5.13
N HIS A 252 -5.12 -13.86 4.68
CA HIS A 252 -5.67 -14.32 3.40
C HIS A 252 -7.20 -14.27 3.38
N SER A 253 -7.87 -14.42 4.54
CA SER A 253 -9.32 -14.37 4.64
C SER A 253 -9.88 -12.95 4.56
N LEU A 254 -9.03 -11.93 4.64
CA LEU A 254 -9.45 -10.54 4.51
C LEU A 254 -9.99 -10.25 3.10
N ALA A 255 -9.39 -10.86 2.06
CA ALA A 255 -9.84 -10.71 0.68
C ALA A 255 -11.29 -11.19 0.48
N GLU A 256 -11.65 -12.33 1.08
CA GLU A 256 -13.01 -12.88 1.06
C GLU A 256 -14.00 -11.95 1.78
N VAL A 257 -13.60 -11.40 2.93
CA VAL A 257 -14.44 -10.52 3.73
C VAL A 257 -14.77 -9.24 2.97
N LEU A 258 -13.79 -8.65 2.29
CA LEU A 258 -13.98 -7.43 1.50
C LEU A 258 -14.85 -7.65 0.25
N ALA A 259 -14.86 -8.87 -0.30
CA ALA A 259 -15.76 -9.26 -1.40
C ALA A 259 -17.22 -9.45 -0.95
N SER A 260 -17.47 -9.56 0.37
CA SER A 260 -18.82 -9.83 0.87
C SER A 260 -19.77 -8.64 0.66
N PRO A 261 -20.99 -8.83 0.13
CA PRO A 261 -21.92 -7.74 -0.17
C PRO A 261 -22.30 -6.87 1.03
N ALA A 262 -22.28 -7.45 2.24
CA ALA A 262 -22.55 -6.75 3.49
C ALA A 262 -21.51 -5.67 3.81
N VAL A 263 -20.28 -5.88 3.34
CA VAL A 263 -19.12 -4.98 3.52
C VAL A 263 -19.05 -4.04 2.32
N THR A 264 -19.20 -4.54 1.08
CA THR A 264 -19.17 -3.76 -0.16
C THR A 264 -20.23 -2.66 -0.21
N SER A 265 -21.45 -2.91 0.28
CA SER A 265 -22.53 -1.89 0.30
C SER A 265 -22.24 -0.69 1.19
N LYS A 266 -21.38 -0.86 2.21
CA LYS A 266 -20.93 0.22 3.10
C LYS A 266 -19.59 0.81 2.70
N LEU A 267 -18.85 0.13 1.82
CA LEU A 267 -17.51 0.48 1.34
C LEU A 267 -17.50 0.74 -0.17
N SER A 268 -18.66 1.06 -0.75
CA SER A 268 -18.90 1.16 -2.20
C SER A 268 -18.01 2.16 -2.91
N ASP A 269 -17.46 3.12 -2.16
CA ASP A 269 -16.66 4.21 -2.69
C ASP A 269 -15.15 3.91 -2.70
N THR A 270 -14.74 2.71 -2.25
CA THR A 270 -13.31 2.33 -2.22
C THR A 270 -12.86 1.70 -3.53
N LYS A 271 -11.64 2.03 -3.98
CA LYS A 271 -11.05 1.48 -5.20
C LYS A 271 -10.96 -0.05 -5.13
N PHE A 272 -10.60 -0.57 -3.96
CA PHE A 272 -10.49 -2.01 -3.69
C PHE A 272 -11.80 -2.77 -3.95
N ALA A 273 -12.94 -2.21 -3.52
CA ALA A 273 -14.25 -2.83 -3.72
C ALA A 273 -14.58 -2.99 -5.20
N ARG A 274 -14.29 -1.95 -6.00
CA ARG A 274 -14.50 -1.98 -7.46
C ARG A 274 -13.60 -3.00 -8.16
N GLU A 275 -12.33 -3.07 -7.79
CA GLU A 275 -11.38 -4.05 -8.36
C GLU A 275 -11.80 -5.50 -8.05
N THR A 276 -12.22 -5.75 -6.81
CA THR A 276 -12.71 -7.07 -6.37
C THR A 276 -13.97 -7.48 -7.14
N GLN A 277 -14.93 -6.56 -7.28
CA GLN A 277 -16.16 -6.81 -8.03
C GLN A 277 -15.89 -7.15 -9.52
N LEU A 278 -14.90 -6.52 -10.13
CA LEU A 278 -14.49 -6.82 -11.51
C LEU A 278 -13.88 -8.22 -11.63
N MET A 279 -13.06 -8.62 -10.65
CA MET A 279 -12.50 -9.98 -10.59
C MET A 279 -13.59 -11.04 -10.37
N ASP A 280 -14.55 -10.79 -9.49
CA ASP A 280 -15.66 -11.70 -9.25
C ASP A 280 -16.52 -11.88 -10.50
N ARG A 281 -16.80 -10.78 -11.21
CA ARG A 281 -17.51 -10.81 -12.49
C ARG A 281 -16.73 -11.59 -13.55
N PHE A 282 -15.40 -11.45 -13.58
CA PHE A 282 -14.55 -12.26 -14.46
C PHE A 282 -14.68 -13.76 -14.17
N PHE A 283 -14.58 -14.17 -12.90
CA PHE A 283 -14.75 -15.57 -12.51
C PHE A 283 -16.18 -16.09 -12.73
N GLU A 284 -17.19 -15.24 -12.60
CA GLU A 284 -18.57 -15.59 -12.92
C GLU A 284 -18.76 -15.86 -14.41
N MET A 285 -18.20 -14.99 -15.28
CA MET A 285 -18.24 -15.18 -16.73
C MET A 285 -17.51 -16.45 -17.16
N MET A 286 -16.38 -16.78 -16.53
CA MET A 286 -15.66 -18.04 -16.76
C MET A 286 -16.48 -19.26 -16.33
N ARG A 287 -17.18 -19.19 -15.19
CA ARG A 287 -18.05 -20.28 -14.71
C ARG A 287 -19.27 -20.51 -15.60
N LYS A 288 -19.81 -19.44 -16.18
CA LYS A 288 -20.96 -19.48 -17.10
C LYS A 288 -20.59 -19.90 -18.53
N ASP A 289 -19.29 -19.94 -18.84
CA ASP A 289 -18.75 -20.27 -20.17
C ASP A 289 -19.38 -19.42 -21.31
N ASP A 290 -19.58 -18.13 -21.06
CA ASP A 290 -20.22 -17.18 -22.00
C ASP A 290 -19.24 -16.71 -23.11
N LEU A 291 -18.05 -17.32 -23.24
CA LEU A 291 -16.99 -16.97 -24.22
C LEU A 291 -16.57 -15.47 -24.25
N ARG A 292 -16.94 -14.70 -23.24
CA ARG A 292 -16.66 -13.25 -23.11
C ARG A 292 -15.44 -12.94 -22.24
N ALA A 293 -15.06 -13.87 -21.36
CA ALA A 293 -13.89 -13.73 -20.51
C ALA A 293 -12.71 -14.47 -21.13
N TRP A 294 -11.61 -13.76 -21.35
CA TRP A 294 -10.37 -14.29 -21.90
C TRP A 294 -9.20 -13.85 -21.03
N TYR A 295 -8.18 -14.70 -20.92
CA TYR A 295 -6.92 -14.39 -20.27
C TYR A 295 -5.76 -14.90 -21.13
N GLY A 296 -4.61 -14.24 -21.03
CA GLY A 296 -3.44 -14.55 -21.86
C GLY A 296 -3.12 -13.44 -22.86
N PRO A 297 -1.83 -13.21 -23.19
CA PRO A 297 -1.43 -12.04 -23.96
C PRO A 297 -1.96 -12.05 -25.41
N ARG A 298 -2.02 -13.21 -26.06
CA ARG A 298 -2.45 -13.32 -27.46
C ARG A 298 -3.96 -13.15 -27.59
N GLU A 299 -4.70 -13.76 -26.68
CA GLU A 299 -6.15 -13.75 -26.62
C GLU A 299 -6.67 -12.35 -26.31
N VAL A 300 -6.03 -11.66 -25.36
CA VAL A 300 -6.36 -10.27 -25.00
C VAL A 300 -6.05 -9.30 -26.14
N GLU A 301 -4.92 -9.44 -26.83
CA GLU A 301 -4.61 -8.61 -27.99
C GLU A 301 -5.65 -8.75 -29.10
N ALA A 302 -6.02 -9.99 -29.45
CA ALA A 302 -7.06 -10.23 -30.44
C ALA A 302 -8.43 -9.64 -30.01
N ALA A 303 -8.76 -9.68 -28.72
CA ALA A 303 -9.98 -9.09 -28.19
C ALA A 303 -9.97 -7.55 -28.25
N VAL A 304 -8.82 -6.93 -27.98
CA VAL A 304 -8.61 -5.48 -28.08
C VAL A 304 -8.68 -5.03 -29.54
N GLU A 305 -8.03 -5.74 -30.47
CA GLU A 305 -8.08 -5.46 -31.91
C GLU A 305 -9.50 -5.54 -32.49
N ARG A 306 -10.31 -6.48 -31.98
CA ARG A 306 -11.73 -6.61 -32.32
C ARG A 306 -12.62 -5.52 -31.69
N GLY A 307 -12.06 -4.66 -30.83
CA GLY A 307 -12.79 -3.57 -30.16
C GLY A 307 -13.72 -4.03 -29.03
N ALA A 308 -13.56 -5.27 -28.53
CA ALA A 308 -14.39 -5.81 -27.45
C ALA A 308 -14.10 -5.14 -26.08
N VAL A 309 -12.96 -4.46 -25.95
CA VAL A 309 -12.49 -3.80 -24.74
C VAL A 309 -12.58 -2.27 -24.89
N GLY A 310 -13.10 -1.56 -23.88
CA GLY A 310 -13.24 -0.10 -23.92
C GLY A 310 -14.57 0.36 -24.52
N LYS A 311 -14.57 0.79 -25.80
CA LYS A 311 -15.78 1.35 -26.46
C LYS A 311 -16.95 0.34 -26.52
N GLY A 312 -16.64 -0.96 -26.59
CA GLY A 312 -17.62 -2.05 -26.51
C GLY A 312 -18.09 -2.40 -25.09
N GLY A 313 -17.66 -1.67 -24.06
CA GLY A 313 -18.04 -1.90 -22.66
C GLY A 313 -17.24 -2.97 -21.91
N GLY A 314 -16.27 -3.62 -22.57
CA GLY A 314 -15.36 -4.57 -21.92
C GLY A 314 -14.33 -3.88 -21.04
N VAL A 315 -13.92 -4.55 -19.97
CA VAL A 315 -12.94 -4.07 -18.99
C VAL A 315 -11.62 -4.79 -19.17
N LEU A 316 -10.52 -4.04 -19.13
CA LEU A 316 -9.15 -4.58 -19.19
C LEU A 316 -8.58 -4.69 -17.78
N LEU A 317 -8.22 -5.91 -17.37
CA LEU A 317 -7.57 -6.17 -16.09
C LEU A 317 -6.09 -6.46 -16.37
N ILE A 318 -5.21 -5.57 -15.92
CA ILE A 318 -3.75 -5.70 -16.07
C ILE A 318 -3.08 -5.52 -14.72
N SER A 319 -2.14 -6.42 -14.42
CA SER A 319 -1.26 -6.26 -13.26
C SER A 319 -0.21 -5.18 -13.51
N ASN A 320 -0.01 -4.31 -12.53
CA ASN A 320 0.98 -3.24 -12.59
C ASN A 320 2.42 -3.76 -12.78
N SER A 321 2.69 -5.02 -12.44
CA SER A 321 4.00 -5.65 -12.68
C SER A 321 4.41 -5.69 -14.15
N LEU A 322 3.44 -5.77 -15.08
CA LEU A 322 3.71 -5.82 -16.52
C LEU A 322 4.21 -4.47 -17.05
N PHE A 323 3.71 -3.36 -16.52
CA PHE A 323 4.21 -2.01 -16.84
C PHE A 323 5.59 -1.72 -16.21
N ARG A 324 5.99 -2.53 -15.24
CA ARG A 324 7.28 -2.44 -14.54
C ARG A 324 8.32 -3.45 -15.03
N SER A 325 8.01 -4.22 -16.07
CA SER A 325 8.97 -5.16 -16.65
C SER A 325 10.27 -4.45 -17.03
N GLN A 326 11.42 -5.06 -16.72
CA GLN A 326 12.72 -4.50 -17.09
C GLN A 326 12.86 -4.36 -18.61
N GLU A 327 12.20 -5.24 -19.36
CA GLU A 327 12.19 -5.20 -20.81
C GLU A 327 11.36 -4.03 -21.36
N ILE A 328 12.03 -3.14 -22.08
CA ILE A 328 11.42 -1.97 -22.73
C ILE A 328 10.37 -2.40 -23.77
N ALA A 329 10.66 -3.45 -24.54
CA ALA A 329 9.74 -3.95 -25.56
C ALA A 329 8.42 -4.43 -24.96
N THR A 330 8.49 -5.19 -23.88
CA THR A 330 7.33 -5.68 -23.14
C THR A 330 6.51 -4.52 -22.59
N ARG A 331 7.14 -3.47 -22.04
CA ARG A 331 6.41 -2.28 -21.57
C ARG A 331 5.67 -1.56 -22.69
N LYS A 332 6.37 -1.24 -23.79
CA LYS A 332 5.76 -0.52 -24.93
C LYS A 332 4.61 -1.28 -25.57
N ARG A 333 4.63 -2.62 -25.50
CA ARG A 333 3.55 -3.47 -25.98
C ARG A 333 2.24 -3.25 -25.22
N TRP A 334 2.29 -3.05 -23.90
CA TRP A 334 1.10 -2.94 -23.04
C TRP A 334 0.57 -1.51 -22.86
N VAL A 335 1.33 -0.49 -23.25
CA VAL A 335 0.91 0.93 -23.17
C VAL A 335 0.20 1.41 -24.44
N LYS A 336 0.34 0.67 -25.55
CA LYS A 336 -0.07 1.08 -26.89
C LYS A 336 -1.57 1.11 -27.14
#